data_AF-A0A3E2CA36-F1
#
_entry.id   AF-A0A3E2CA36-F1
#
_cell.length_a   1.000
_cell.length_b   1.000
_cell.length_c   1.000
_cell.angle_alpha   90.00
_cell.angle_beta   90.00
_cell.angle_gamma   90.00
#
_symmetry.space_group_name_H-M   'P 1'
#
loop_
_entity.id
_entity.type
_entity.pdbx_description
1 polymer ?
#
loop_
_entity_poly.entity_id
_entity_poly.type
_entity_poly.pdbx_seq_one_letter_code
_entity_poly.pdbx_strand_id
1 'polypeptide(L)'
;MPENISQFIDEYGELLIEGTRDTISMTSISTLFAYVIGLPIGVLLITSAKQGIRPNSCLNAVLGWIVNIVRSIPFIILLVAIIPLTRLIVGTSLGVSG
;
A
#
# COMPACT_ATOMS: atom_id res chain seq x y z
N MET A 1 -40.55 10.97 6.30
CA MET A 1 -39.26 10.67 6.95
C MET A 1 -38.68 9.32 6.53
N PRO A 2 -39.43 8.18 6.50
CA PRO A 2 -38.88 6.90 6.03
C PRO A 2 -38.69 6.81 4.50
N GLU A 3 -39.50 7.50 3.68
CA GLU A 3 -39.36 7.50 2.22
C GLU A 3 -37.99 7.98 1.72
N ASN A 4 -37.41 9.00 2.36
CA ASN A 4 -36.13 9.58 1.94
C ASN A 4 -34.95 8.60 2.12
N ILE A 5 -35.02 7.71 3.11
CA ILE A 5 -33.95 6.74 3.38
C ILE A 5 -34.05 5.58 2.41
N SER A 6 -35.25 5.08 2.15
CA SER A 6 -35.47 4.01 1.16
C SER A 6 -35.03 4.46 -0.24
N GLN A 7 -35.40 5.67 -0.67
CA GLN A 7 -34.95 6.22 -1.95
C GLN A 7 -33.42 6.35 -2.04
N PHE A 8 -32.77 6.82 -0.98
CA PHE A 8 -31.31 6.91 -0.93
C PHE A 8 -30.64 5.53 -1.02
N ILE A 9 -31.18 4.53 -0.34
CA ILE A 9 -30.63 3.16 -0.38
C ILE A 9 -30.84 2.54 -1.76
N ASP A 10 -31.99 2.75 -2.38
CA ASP A 10 -32.26 2.23 -3.73
C ASP A 10 -31.37 2.91 -4.79
N GLU A 11 -31.02 4.19 -4.60
CA GLU A 11 -30.20 4.96 -5.54
C GLU A 11 -28.68 4.74 -5.33
N TYR A 12 -28.20 4.65 -4.08
CA TYR A 12 -26.77 4.61 -3.74
C TYR A 12 -26.29 3.32 -3.07
N GLY A 13 -27.20 2.44 -2.65
CA GLY A 13 -26.85 1.23 -1.89
C GLY A 13 -25.88 0.31 -2.63
N GLU A 14 -26.14 0.07 -3.91
CA GLU A 14 -25.25 -0.70 -4.80
C GLU A 14 -23.85 -0.06 -4.88
N LEU A 15 -23.77 1.24 -5.14
CA LEU A 15 -22.50 1.96 -5.26
C LEU A 15 -21.67 1.91 -3.96
N LEU A 16 -22.34 2.05 -2.81
CA LEU A 16 -21.68 1.98 -1.50
C LEU A 16 -21.15 0.58 -1.21
N ILE A 17 -21.90 -0.47 -1.58
CA ILE A 17 -21.46 -1.87 -1.43
C ILE A 17 -20.26 -2.15 -2.34
N GLU A 18 -20.32 -1.72 -3.59
CA GLU A 18 -19.23 -1.87 -4.56
C GLU A 18 -17.96 -1.15 -4.08
N GLY A 19 -18.05 0.13 -3.73
CA GLY A 19 -16.91 0.89 -3.21
C GLY A 19 -16.32 0.32 -1.92
N THR A 20 -17.16 -0.25 -1.05
CA THR A 20 -16.69 -0.96 0.16
C THR A 20 -15.90 -2.21 -0.21
N ARG A 21 -16.41 -3.00 -1.15
CA ARG A 21 -15.74 -4.21 -1.63
C ARG A 21 -14.40 -3.88 -2.30
N ASP A 22 -14.35 -2.83 -3.09
CA ASP A 22 -13.12 -2.37 -3.74
C ASP A 22 -12.09 -1.94 -2.71
N THR A 23 -12.50 -1.16 -1.70
CA THR A 23 -11.62 -0.74 -0.61
C THR A 23 -11.05 -1.95 0.13
N ILE A 24 -11.89 -2.92 0.49
CA ILE A 24 -11.45 -4.15 1.17
C ILE A 24 -10.46 -4.91 0.31
N SER A 25 -10.73 -5.04 -1.00
CA SER A 25 -9.87 -5.77 -1.93
C SER A 25 -8.51 -5.08 -2.09
N MET A 26 -8.52 -3.76 -2.31
CA MET A 26 -7.30 -2.95 -2.43
C MET A 26 -6.45 -2.99 -1.15
N THR A 27 -7.07 -2.79 0.02
CA THR A 27 -6.36 -2.80 1.30
C THR A 27 -5.82 -4.19 1.63
N SER A 28 -6.60 -5.25 1.42
CA SER A 28 -6.17 -6.64 1.72
C SER A 28 -4.96 -7.04 0.89
N ILE A 29 -5.02 -6.82 -0.42
CA ILE A 29 -3.92 -7.17 -1.34
C ILE A 29 -2.68 -6.34 -1.04
N SER A 30 -2.84 -5.02 -0.84
CA SER A 30 -1.71 -4.13 -0.52
C SER A 30 -1.05 -4.52 0.80
N THR A 31 -1.85 -4.88 1.81
CA THR A 31 -1.35 -5.33 3.11
C THR A 31 -0.57 -6.63 2.95
N LEU A 32 -1.07 -7.59 2.17
CA LEU A 32 -0.37 -8.85 1.93
C LEU A 32 1.02 -8.61 1.33
N PHE A 33 1.13 -7.79 0.28
CA PHE A 33 2.44 -7.45 -0.32
C PHE A 33 3.33 -6.68 0.65
N ALA A 34 2.77 -5.73 1.41
CA ALA A 34 3.51 -4.99 2.43
C ALA A 34 4.09 -5.92 3.50
N TYR A 35 3.35 -6.96 3.91
CA TYR A 35 3.86 -7.97 4.84
C TYR A 35 4.94 -8.85 4.20
N VAL A 36 4.70 -9.38 3.00
CA VAL A 36 5.65 -10.28 2.31
C VAL A 36 6.99 -9.60 2.08
N ILE A 37 7.02 -8.30 1.80
CA ILE A 37 8.26 -7.55 1.53
C ILE A 37 8.78 -6.87 2.80
N GLY A 38 7.90 -6.21 3.55
CA GLY A 38 8.25 -5.40 4.71
C GLY A 38 8.70 -6.24 5.92
N LEU A 39 8.12 -7.43 6.12
CA LEU A 39 8.48 -8.30 7.24
C LEU A 39 9.92 -8.82 7.09
N PRO A 40 10.35 -9.40 5.95
CA PRO A 40 11.75 -9.77 5.76
C PRO A 40 12.72 -8.59 5.92
N ILE A 41 12.41 -7.41 5.35
CA ILE A 41 13.26 -6.21 5.49
C ILE A 41 13.36 -5.78 6.96
N GLY A 42 12.25 -5.78 7.69
CA GLY A 42 12.22 -5.46 9.12
C GLY A 42 13.02 -6.44 9.96
N VAL A 43 12.89 -7.75 9.68
CA VAL A 43 13.67 -8.80 10.33
C VAL A 43 15.17 -8.65 10.02
N LEU A 44 15.54 -8.36 8.77
CA LEU A 44 16.94 -8.11 8.39
C LEU A 44 17.50 -6.88 9.10
N LEU A 45 16.72 -5.81 9.25
CA LEU A 45 17.12 -4.63 10.00
C LEU A 45 17.39 -4.92 11.48
N ILE A 46 16.50 -5.64 12.16
CA ILE A 46 16.72 -5.95 13.59
C ILE A 46 17.88 -6.93 13.79
N THR A 47 18.00 -7.94 12.93
CA THR A 47 19.08 -8.94 13.04
C THR A 47 20.46 -8.36 12.68
N SER A 48 20.52 -7.39 11.77
CA SER A 48 21.77 -6.71 11.37
C SER A 48 22.17 -5.52 12.26
N ALA A 49 21.32 -5.15 13.23
CA ALA A 49 21.62 -4.07 14.16
C ALA A 49 22.88 -4.35 14.99
N LYS A 50 23.47 -3.30 15.60
CA LYS A 50 24.69 -3.42 16.42
C LYS A 50 24.56 -4.43 17.57
N GLN A 51 23.35 -4.57 18.13
CA GLN A 51 23.02 -5.51 19.20
C GLN A 51 22.19 -6.71 18.68
N GLY A 52 22.09 -6.86 17.36
CA GLY A 52 21.36 -7.93 16.70
C GLY A 52 22.15 -9.23 16.63
N ILE A 53 21.50 -10.29 16.14
CA ILE A 53 22.05 -11.65 16.06
C ILE A 53 23.28 -11.72 15.13
N ARG A 54 23.28 -10.95 14.04
CA ARG A 54 24.38 -10.90 13.07
C ARG A 54 24.70 -9.45 12.70
N PRO A 55 25.45 -8.73 13.55
CA PRO A 55 25.73 -7.31 13.37
C PRO A 55 26.39 -7.04 12.01
N ASN A 56 25.76 -6.18 11.21
CA ASN A 56 26.32 -5.70 9.94
C ASN A 56 25.94 -4.24 9.75
N SER A 57 26.84 -3.35 10.18
CA SER A 57 26.64 -1.91 10.14
C SER A 57 26.38 -1.37 8.72
N CYS A 58 26.99 -1.96 7.70
CA CYS A 58 26.79 -1.53 6.31
C CYS A 58 25.38 -1.89 5.82
N LEU A 59 24.99 -3.17 5.98
CA LEU A 59 23.65 -3.63 5.60
C LEU A 59 22.55 -2.87 6.35
N ASN A 60 22.75 -2.69 7.66
CA ASN A 60 21.80 -1.98 8.51
C ASN A 60 21.65 -0.51 8.11
N ALA A 61 22.77 0.17 7.79
CA ALA A 61 22.76 1.56 7.34
C ALA A 61 22.05 1.73 5.99
N VAL A 62 22.34 0.86 5.01
CA VAL A 62 21.72 0.92 3.67
C VAL A 62 20.22 0.63 3.75
N LEU A 63 19.82 -0.48 4.38
CA LEU A 63 18.41 -0.81 4.54
C LEU A 63 17.67 0.26 5.35
N GLY A 64 18.31 0.78 6.40
CA GLY A 64 17.73 1.83 7.25
C GLY A 64 17.51 3.11 6.48
N TRP A 65 18.48 3.50 5.64
CA TRP A 65 18.37 4.66 4.77
C TRP A 65 17.21 4.51 3.76
N ILE A 66 17.11 3.36 3.08
CA ILE A 66 16.02 3.07 2.13
C ILE A 66 14.65 3.13 2.84
N VAL A 67 14.50 2.44 3.98
CA VAL A 67 13.24 2.39 4.73
C VAL A 67 12.85 3.78 5.24
N ASN A 68 13.81 4.56 5.72
CA ASN A 68 13.55 5.91 6.19
C ASN A 68 13.11 6.83 5.05
N ILE A 69 13.72 6.75 3.86
CA ILE A 69 13.27 7.52 2.67
C ILE A 69 11.84 7.18 2.32
N VAL A 70 11.52 5.89 2.16
CA VAL A 70 10.16 5.46 1.77
C VAL A 70 9.13 5.94 2.79
N ARG A 71 9.46 5.86 4.09
CA ARG A 71 8.56 6.33 5.16
C ARG A 71 8.40 7.85 5.20
N SER A 72 9.43 8.60 4.82
CA SER A 72 9.42 10.07 4.85
C SER A 72 8.68 10.70 3.68
N ILE A 73 8.45 9.98 2.58
CA ILE A 73 7.71 10.51 1.42
C ILE A 73 6.20 10.55 1.75
N PRO A 74 5.55 11.72 1.67
CA PRO A 74 4.10 11.83 1.83
C PRO A 74 3.36 10.95 0.82
N PHE A 75 2.28 10.31 1.26
CA PHE A 75 1.53 9.35 0.44
C PHE A 75 1.10 9.93 -0.92
N ILE A 76 0.61 11.18 -0.95
CA ILE A 76 0.18 11.84 -2.19
C ILE A 76 1.34 11.99 -3.19
N ILE A 77 2.54 12.30 -2.71
CA ILE A 77 3.73 12.45 -3.56
C ILE A 77 4.13 11.07 -4.11
N LEU A 78 4.13 10.04 -3.26
CA LEU A 78 4.42 8.67 -3.67
C LEU A 78 3.43 8.17 -4.73
N LEU A 79 2.13 8.46 -4.56
CA LEU A 79 1.08 8.11 -5.51
C LEU A 79 1.38 8.70 -6.89
N VAL A 80 1.72 9.99 -6.97
CA VAL A 80 2.05 10.60 -8.28
C VAL A 80 3.34 10.02 -8.85
N ALA A 81 4.36 9.83 -8.00
CA ALA A 81 5.66 9.28 -8.42
C ALA A 81 5.57 7.84 -8.95
N ILE A 82 4.60 7.03 -8.47
CA ILE A 82 4.44 5.63 -8.87
C ILE A 82 3.63 5.46 -10.17
N ILE A 83 2.90 6.47 -10.65
CA ILE A 83 2.10 6.41 -11.89
C ILE A 83 2.89 5.86 -13.11
N PRO A 84 4.09 6.36 -13.45
CA PRO A 84 4.85 5.82 -14.58
C PRO A 84 5.24 4.36 -14.37
N LEU A 85 5.53 3.97 -13.12
CA LEU A 85 5.89 2.59 -12.77
C LEU A 85 4.68 1.66 -12.84
N THR A 86 3.51 2.07 -12.34
CA THR A 86 2.29 1.25 -12.40
C THR A 86 1.82 1.06 -13.84
N ARG A 87 1.93 2.09 -14.69
CA ARG A 87 1.69 1.97 -16.14
C ARG A 87 2.61 0.95 -16.78
N LEU A 88 3.89 0.90 -16.39
CA LEU A 88 4.85 -0.04 -16.94
C LEU A 88 4.56 -1.49 -16.52
N ILE A 89 4.11 -1.70 -15.29
CA ILE A 89 3.86 -3.04 -14.74
C ILE A 89 2.49 -3.59 -15.16
N VAL A 90 1.45 -2.76 -15.12
CA VAL A 90 0.04 -3.17 -15.29
C VAL A 90 -0.50 -2.80 -16.68
N GLY A 91 0.22 -1.98 -17.44
CA GLY A 91 -0.18 -1.53 -18.78
C GLY A 91 -1.23 -0.42 -18.80
N THR A 92 -1.90 -0.16 -17.68
CA THR A 92 -2.97 0.85 -17.54
C THR A 92 -2.78 1.67 -16.26
N SER A 93 -3.27 2.92 -16.23
CA SER A 93 -3.12 3.80 -15.04
C SER A 93 -4.20 3.55 -13.99
N LEU A 94 -5.32 3.02 -14.45
CA LEU A 94 -6.60 2.75 -13.80
C LEU A 94 -7.17 1.62 -14.66
N GLY A 95 -7.71 0.53 -14.10
CA GLY A 95 -7.98 -0.75 -14.77
C GLY A 95 -8.99 -0.77 -15.93
N VAL A 96 -8.88 0.16 -16.88
CA VAL A 96 -9.60 0.17 -18.16
C VAL A 96 -8.59 -0.22 -19.22
N SER A 97 -8.73 -1.44 -19.73
CA SER A 97 -8.06 -1.87 -20.96
C SER A 97 -8.43 -0.91 -22.08
N GLY A 98 -7.50 -0.02 -22.43
CA GLY A 98 -7.45 0.61 -23.74
C GLY A 98 -6.51 -0.18 -24.62
#